data_AF-A0A1N7N8T9-F1
#
_entry.id   AF-A0A1N7N8T9-F1
#
_cell.length_a   1.000
_cell.length_b   1.000
_cell.length_c   1.000
_cell.angle_alpha   90.00
_cell.angle_beta   90.00
_cell.angle_gamma   90.00
#
_symmetry.space_group_name_H-M   'P 1'
#
loop_
_entity.id
_entity.type
_entity.pdbx_description
1 polymer ?
#
loop_
_entity_poly.entity_id
_entity_poly.type
_entity_poly.pdbx_seq_one_letter_code
_entity_poly.pdbx_strand_id
1 'polypeptide(L)'
;MPDRKPRILLAATVAALASVAAGATAAGESAAHAKAGDFDAKGRIACVQRDGLPIGTCTARVARGPAGEATLEATFENGFARMLFFEEGAFLRANTTMSGVGTDTDWRLEEGMLFLRVDDQRFEVPEALVFGD
;
A
#
# COMPACT_ATOMS: atom_id res chain seq x y z
N MET A 1 -39.99 41.74 47.71
CA MET A 1 -38.63 42.04 47.19
C MET A 1 -37.64 41.80 48.32
N PRO A 2 -36.48 41.15 48.12
CA PRO A 2 -36.02 40.17 47.12
C PRO A 2 -35.81 38.78 47.79
N ASP A 3 -35.67 37.66 47.08
CA ASP A 3 -34.36 37.08 46.74
C ASP A 3 -34.54 36.07 45.59
N ARG A 4 -34.03 36.40 44.40
CA ARG A 4 -34.00 35.49 43.24
C ARG A 4 -32.63 34.80 43.23
N LYS A 5 -32.60 33.51 43.56
CA LYS A 5 -31.42 32.66 43.33
C LYS A 5 -31.22 32.42 41.83
N PRO A 6 -29.99 32.55 41.30
CA PRO A 6 -29.72 32.23 39.91
C PRO A 6 -29.67 30.71 39.74
N ARG A 7 -30.53 30.17 38.87
CA ARG A 7 -30.40 28.81 38.35
C ARG A 7 -29.38 28.83 37.22
N ILE A 8 -28.16 28.43 37.53
CA ILE A 8 -27.11 28.21 36.53
C ILE A 8 -27.43 26.89 35.83
N LEU A 9 -27.83 26.97 34.57
CA LEU A 9 -27.93 25.84 33.66
C LEU A 9 -26.51 25.38 33.31
N LEU A 10 -26.13 24.19 33.80
CA LEU A 10 -24.93 23.49 33.32
C LEU A 10 -25.23 22.96 31.91
N ALA A 11 -24.72 23.63 30.88
CA ALA A 11 -24.64 23.09 29.53
C ALA A 11 -23.48 22.11 29.48
N ALA A 12 -23.77 20.81 29.45
CA ALA A 12 -22.77 19.77 29.22
C ALA A 12 -22.46 19.70 27.72
N THR A 13 -21.42 20.42 27.29
CA THR A 13 -20.82 20.21 25.96
C THR A 13 -19.81 19.07 26.08
N VAL A 14 -20.23 17.85 25.74
CA VAL A 14 -19.30 16.76 25.48
C VAL A 14 -18.75 16.99 24.09
N ALA A 15 -17.55 17.57 24.02
CA ALA A 15 -16.79 17.63 22.78
C ALA A 15 -16.42 16.20 22.37
N ALA A 16 -16.98 15.73 21.26
CA ALA A 16 -16.57 14.48 20.65
C ALA A 16 -15.11 14.63 20.19
N LEU A 17 -14.19 13.97 20.90
CA LEU A 17 -12.82 13.78 20.42
C LEU A 17 -12.90 12.84 19.21
N ALA A 18 -12.87 13.43 18.02
CA ALA A 18 -12.61 12.70 16.79
C ALA A 18 -11.28 11.96 16.96
N SER A 19 -11.35 10.64 16.93
CA SER A 19 -10.18 9.78 17.02
C SER A 19 -9.29 10.07 15.81
N VAL A 20 -8.13 10.69 16.04
CA VAL A 20 -7.08 10.77 15.02
C VAL A 20 -6.60 9.33 14.82
N ALA A 21 -7.03 8.71 13.73
CA ALA A 21 -6.39 7.49 13.22
C ALA A 21 -5.01 7.88 12.67
N ALA A 22 -4.09 8.24 13.56
CA ALA A 22 -2.68 8.37 13.26
C ALA A 22 -2.12 6.96 13.11
N GLY A 23 -2.26 6.42 11.92
CA GLY A 23 -1.81 5.07 11.58
C GLY A 23 -1.92 4.74 10.10
N ALA A 24 -1.88 5.75 9.21
CA ALA A 24 -1.55 5.51 7.83
C ALA A 24 -0.05 5.19 7.79
N THR A 25 0.31 3.91 7.83
CA THR A 25 1.68 3.49 7.56
C THR A 25 2.01 3.91 6.13
N ALA A 26 3.02 4.76 5.89
CA ALA A 26 3.74 4.96 4.61
C ALA A 26 2.91 4.78 3.30
N ALA A 27 2.57 3.56 2.92
CA ALA A 27 1.63 3.23 1.85
C ALA A 27 0.11 3.38 2.19
N GLY A 28 -0.27 4.20 3.16
CA GLY A 28 -1.56 4.05 3.86
C GLY A 28 -2.78 4.26 2.97
N GLU A 29 -2.77 5.32 2.16
CA GLU A 29 -3.88 5.68 1.27
C GLU A 29 -3.86 4.84 -0.01
N SER A 30 -2.71 4.74 -0.68
CA SER A 30 -2.58 3.85 -1.86
C SER A 30 -2.94 2.38 -1.55
N ALA A 31 -2.59 1.89 -0.37
CA ALA A 31 -2.98 0.53 0.06
C ALA A 31 -4.48 0.41 0.30
N ALA A 32 -5.15 1.47 0.76
CA ALA A 32 -6.60 1.50 0.91
C ALA A 32 -7.29 1.47 -0.46
N HIS A 33 -6.83 2.27 -1.42
CA HIS A 33 -7.31 2.24 -2.81
C HIS A 33 -7.15 0.86 -3.44
N ALA A 34 -5.95 0.28 -3.35
CA ALA A 34 -5.70 -1.04 -3.92
C ALA A 34 -6.58 -2.13 -3.29
N LYS A 35 -6.81 -2.10 -1.97
CA LYS A 35 -7.76 -3.00 -1.28
C LYS A 35 -9.21 -2.79 -1.71
N ALA A 36 -9.59 -1.57 -2.04
CA ALA A 36 -10.91 -1.24 -2.57
C ALA A 36 -11.07 -1.60 -4.06
N GLY A 37 -9.98 -2.02 -4.72
CA GLY A 37 -9.98 -2.33 -6.14
C GLY A 37 -9.90 -1.09 -7.04
N ASP A 38 -9.54 0.05 -6.46
CA ASP A 38 -9.35 1.34 -7.13
C ASP A 38 -7.89 1.46 -7.58
N PHE A 39 -7.66 1.50 -8.90
CA PHE A 39 -6.32 1.43 -9.48
C PHE A 39 -6.20 2.40 -10.65
N ASP A 40 -5.09 3.13 -10.67
CA ASP A 40 -4.75 4.13 -11.69
C ASP A 40 -4.13 3.51 -12.94
N ALA A 41 -3.39 2.41 -12.78
CA ALA A 41 -2.69 1.75 -13.87
C ALA A 41 -2.78 0.23 -13.79
N LYS A 42 -2.65 -0.41 -14.96
CA LYS A 42 -2.61 -1.87 -15.09
C LYS A 42 -1.57 -2.26 -16.12
N GLY A 43 -0.93 -3.40 -15.92
CA GLY A 43 0.10 -3.90 -16.82
C GLY A 43 0.35 -5.39 -16.64
N ARG A 44 1.34 -5.88 -17.40
CA ARG A 44 1.90 -7.22 -17.26
C ARG A 44 3.37 -7.06 -16.90
N ILE A 45 3.81 -7.78 -15.88
CA ILE A 45 5.19 -7.72 -15.37
C ILE A 45 5.79 -9.12 -15.35
N ALA A 46 7.11 -9.20 -15.46
CA ALA A 46 7.79 -10.48 -15.26
C ALA A 46 7.84 -10.80 -13.76
N CYS A 47 7.55 -12.05 -13.39
CA CYS A 47 7.55 -12.45 -11.99
C CYS A 47 7.85 -13.94 -11.78
N VAL A 48 8.36 -14.27 -10.60
CA VAL A 48 8.64 -15.64 -10.14
C VAL A 48 8.03 -15.81 -8.76
N GLN A 49 7.21 -16.84 -8.56
CA GLN A 49 6.50 -17.06 -7.29
C GLN A 49 7.39 -17.67 -6.19
N ARG A 50 8.34 -18.51 -6.59
CA ARG A 50 9.26 -19.24 -5.72
C ARG A 50 10.52 -19.56 -6.50
N ASP A 51 11.64 -19.66 -5.81
CA ASP A 51 12.91 -20.03 -6.43
C ASP A 51 12.85 -21.39 -7.17
N GLY A 52 13.63 -21.47 -8.25
CA GLY A 52 13.69 -22.63 -9.13
C GLY A 52 12.57 -22.70 -10.18
N LEU A 53 11.54 -21.84 -10.10
CA LEU A 53 10.53 -21.73 -11.14
C LEU A 53 11.02 -20.86 -12.31
N PRO A 54 10.56 -21.12 -13.56
CA PRO A 54 10.82 -20.23 -14.68
C PRO A 54 10.18 -18.86 -14.45
N ILE A 55 10.74 -17.83 -15.08
CA ILE A 55 10.12 -16.50 -15.10
C ILE A 55 8.79 -16.57 -15.83
N GLY A 56 7.74 -16.16 -15.13
CA GLY A 56 6.37 -16.11 -15.63
C GLY A 56 5.91 -14.67 -15.82
N THR A 57 4.60 -14.50 -15.95
CA THR A 57 3.98 -13.18 -16.07
C THR A 57 2.93 -12.99 -15.00
N CYS A 58 2.99 -11.86 -14.30
CA CYS A 58 1.98 -11.42 -13.36
C CYS A 58 1.11 -10.33 -13.99
N THR A 59 -0.16 -10.30 -13.61
CA THR A 59 -0.98 -9.10 -13.80
C THR A 59 -0.61 -8.10 -12.72
N ALA A 60 -0.27 -6.88 -13.11
CA ALA A 60 0.05 -5.79 -12.19
C ALA A 60 -1.06 -4.74 -12.22
N ARG A 61 -1.48 -4.28 -11.05
CA ARG A 61 -2.41 -3.15 -10.90
C ARG A 61 -1.83 -2.20 -9.85
N VAL A 62 -1.80 -0.91 -10.15
CA VAL A 62 -1.17 0.09 -9.30
C VAL A 62 -2.20 1.11 -8.83
N ALA A 63 -2.22 1.35 -7.52
CA ALA A 63 -2.91 2.46 -6.91
C ALA A 63 -1.86 3.46 -6.40
N ARG A 64 -2.04 4.75 -6.67
CA ARG A 64 -1.15 5.83 -6.24
C ARG A 64 -1.85 6.67 -5.18
N GLY A 65 -1.08 7.13 -4.21
CA GLY A 65 -1.53 8.03 -3.18
C GLY A 65 -1.04 9.46 -3.43
N PRO A 66 -1.68 10.45 -2.79
CA PRO A 66 -1.38 11.86 -3.01
C PRO A 66 -0.04 12.31 -2.40
N ALA A 67 0.58 11.53 -1.51
CA ALA A 67 1.85 11.85 -0.87
C ALA A 67 3.06 11.21 -1.58
N GLY A 68 2.88 10.65 -2.77
CA GLY A 68 3.94 9.99 -3.53
C GLY A 68 4.15 8.51 -3.16
N GLU A 69 3.26 7.94 -2.35
CA GLU A 69 3.19 6.51 -2.11
C GLU A 69 2.48 5.77 -3.25
N ALA A 70 2.84 4.52 -3.46
CA ALA A 70 2.17 3.65 -4.43
C ALA A 70 2.03 2.23 -3.88
N THR A 71 0.99 1.54 -4.31
CA THR A 71 0.77 0.13 -4.00
C THR A 71 0.54 -0.63 -5.29
N LEU A 72 1.40 -1.61 -5.56
CA LEU A 72 1.26 -2.54 -6.67
C LEU A 72 0.67 -3.86 -6.16
N GLU A 73 -0.44 -4.29 -6.74
CA GLU A 73 -0.96 -5.65 -6.65
C GLU A 73 -0.39 -6.48 -7.81
N ALA A 74 0.45 -7.47 -7.49
CA ALA A 74 0.98 -8.44 -8.44
C ALA A 74 0.22 -9.77 -8.29
N THR A 75 -0.61 -10.11 -9.27
CA THR A 75 -1.37 -11.37 -9.31
C THR A 75 -0.67 -12.38 -10.22
N PHE A 76 -0.24 -13.49 -9.63
CA PHE A 76 0.34 -14.64 -10.35
C PHE A 76 -0.75 -15.40 -11.11
N GLU A 77 -0.35 -16.24 -12.07
CA GLU A 77 -1.30 -17.02 -12.89
C GLU A 77 -2.18 -17.97 -12.08
N ASN A 78 -1.70 -18.43 -10.91
CA ASN A 78 -2.49 -19.26 -9.99
C ASN A 78 -3.45 -18.46 -9.10
N GLY A 79 -3.59 -17.15 -9.32
CA GLY A 79 -4.48 -16.27 -8.58
C GLY A 79 -3.95 -15.80 -7.23
N PHE A 80 -2.78 -16.28 -6.78
CA PHE A 80 -2.12 -15.70 -5.61
C PHE A 80 -1.74 -14.25 -5.92
N ALA A 81 -1.92 -13.35 -4.95
CA ALA A 81 -1.62 -11.94 -5.11
C ALA A 81 -0.68 -11.44 -4.01
N ARG A 82 0.27 -10.59 -4.40
CA ARG A 82 1.22 -9.91 -3.53
C ARG A 82 0.98 -8.41 -3.62
N MET A 83 0.88 -7.75 -2.46
CA MET A 83 0.88 -6.29 -2.40
C MET A 83 2.30 -5.82 -2.13
N LEU A 84 2.82 -4.96 -3.01
CA LEU A 84 4.13 -4.33 -2.93
C LEU A 84 3.92 -2.84 -2.64
N PHE A 85 4.56 -2.34 -1.60
CA PHE A 85 4.37 -0.99 -1.10
C PHE A 85 5.58 -0.13 -1.41
N PHE A 86 5.33 1.08 -1.92
CA PHE A 86 6.34 2.05 -2.33
C PHE A 86 6.03 3.41 -1.70
N GLU A 87 7.08 4.19 -1.48
CA GLU A 87 7.01 5.57 -0.99
C GLU A 87 8.25 6.32 -1.48
N GLU A 88 8.07 7.59 -1.85
CA GLU A 88 9.17 8.47 -2.29
C GLU A 88 10.05 7.85 -3.39
N GLY A 89 9.44 7.11 -4.34
CA GLY A 89 10.16 6.47 -5.45
C GLY A 89 10.87 5.15 -5.09
N ALA A 90 10.79 4.70 -3.84
CA ALA A 90 11.51 3.52 -3.35
C ALA A 90 10.55 2.38 -2.96
N PHE A 91 11.02 1.14 -3.08
CA PHE A 91 10.32 -0.02 -2.54
C PHE A 91 10.52 -0.10 -1.02
N LEU A 92 9.41 -0.29 -0.28
CA LEU A 92 9.43 -0.35 1.18
C LEU A 92 9.38 -1.79 1.71
N ARG A 93 8.34 -2.53 1.32
CA ARG A 93 8.04 -3.88 1.81
C ARG A 93 6.86 -4.48 1.04
N ALA A 94 6.55 -5.75 1.31
CA ALA A 94 5.30 -6.35 0.88
C ALA A 94 4.31 -6.52 2.05
N ASN A 95 3.10 -7.05 1.75
CA ASN A 95 2.17 -7.49 2.79
C ASN A 95 2.68 -8.75 3.49
N THR A 96 1.94 -9.29 4.45
CA THR A 96 2.14 -10.66 4.95
C THR A 96 1.16 -11.60 4.24
N THR A 97 1.62 -12.79 3.86
CA THR A 97 0.79 -13.85 3.23
C THR A 97 1.12 -15.20 3.84
N MET A 98 0.36 -16.23 3.45
CA MET A 98 0.67 -17.62 3.81
C MET A 98 2.02 -18.10 3.26
N SER A 99 2.60 -17.40 2.28
CA SER A 99 3.88 -17.75 1.66
C SER A 99 5.09 -17.00 2.24
N GLY A 100 4.87 -16.04 3.15
CA GLY A 100 5.96 -15.24 3.70
C GLY A 100 5.50 -13.96 4.38
N VAL A 101 6.36 -13.43 5.25
CA VAL A 101 6.10 -12.20 6.01
C VAL A 101 6.22 -10.94 5.16
N GLY A 102 6.92 -11.02 4.02
CA GLY A 102 7.09 -9.92 3.08
C GLY A 102 8.09 -8.85 3.53
N THR A 103 8.99 -9.20 4.45
CA THR A 103 9.98 -8.29 5.04
C THR A 103 11.43 -8.68 4.76
N ASP A 104 11.70 -9.94 4.40
CA ASP A 104 12.98 -10.29 3.78
C ASP A 104 12.95 -9.76 2.35
N THR A 105 13.62 -8.65 2.12
CA THR A 105 13.49 -7.91 0.87
C THR A 105 14.84 -7.42 0.38
N ASP A 106 14.95 -7.33 -0.95
CA ASP A 106 16.05 -6.69 -1.65
C ASP A 106 15.49 -6.01 -2.89
N TRP A 107 16.04 -4.87 -3.29
CA TRP A 107 15.60 -4.19 -4.49
C TRP A 107 16.68 -3.31 -5.11
N ARG A 108 16.56 -3.10 -6.41
CA ARG A 108 17.39 -2.17 -7.19
C ARG A 108 16.59 -1.58 -8.34
N LEU A 109 16.95 -0.38 -8.74
CA LEU A 109 16.44 0.31 -9.92
C LEU A 109 17.56 0.38 -10.96
N GLU A 110 17.33 -0.17 -12.16
CA GLU A 110 18.27 -0.11 -13.27
C GLU A 110 17.51 0.22 -14.56
N GLU A 111 17.93 1.27 -15.28
CA GLU A 111 17.38 1.66 -16.58
C GLU A 111 15.84 1.78 -16.60
N GLY A 112 15.23 2.30 -15.52
CA GLY A 112 13.78 2.43 -15.38
C GLY A 112 13.04 1.13 -15.06
N MET A 113 13.75 0.06 -14.69
CA MET A 113 13.20 -1.20 -14.19
C MET A 113 13.52 -1.42 -12.71
N LEU A 114 12.47 -1.63 -11.92
CA LEU A 114 12.55 -2.08 -10.54
C LEU A 114 12.68 -3.60 -10.50
N PHE A 115 13.80 -4.08 -9.97
CA PHE A 115 14.02 -5.48 -9.66
C PHE A 115 13.79 -5.68 -8.17
N LEU A 116 12.75 -6.43 -7.82
CA LEU A 116 12.31 -6.61 -6.43
C LEU A 116 12.43 -8.09 -6.06
N ARG A 117 13.05 -8.38 -4.92
CA ARG A 117 12.98 -9.67 -4.24
C ARG A 117 12.20 -9.50 -2.94
N VAL A 118 11.23 -10.37 -2.72
CA VAL A 118 10.43 -10.43 -1.50
C VAL A 118 10.31 -11.88 -1.09
N ASP A 119 10.90 -12.26 0.04
CA ASP A 119 11.04 -13.66 0.41
C ASP A 119 11.68 -14.45 -0.78
N ASP A 120 11.01 -15.49 -1.28
CA ASP A 120 11.44 -16.28 -2.47
C ASP A 120 10.83 -15.77 -3.80
N GLN A 121 10.16 -14.62 -3.79
CA GLN A 121 9.49 -14.04 -4.94
C GLN A 121 10.35 -12.99 -5.62
N ARG A 122 10.26 -12.94 -6.95
CA ARG A 122 10.96 -11.94 -7.77
C ARG A 122 9.99 -11.24 -8.70
N PHE A 123 10.18 -9.93 -8.87
CA PHE A 123 9.37 -9.08 -9.74
C PHE A 123 10.26 -8.14 -10.52
N GLU A 124 9.94 -7.94 -11.80
CA GLU A 124 10.55 -6.93 -12.65
C GLU A 124 9.43 -5.97 -13.08
N VAL A 125 9.42 -4.77 -12.49
CA VAL A 125 8.35 -3.78 -12.67
C VAL A 125 8.89 -2.51 -13.32
N PRO A 126 8.31 -2.04 -14.45
CA PRO A 126 8.66 -0.72 -14.99
C PRO A 126 8.39 0.37 -13.96
N GLU A 127 9.36 1.24 -13.71
CA GLU A 127 9.25 2.35 -12.78
C GLU A 127 8.05 3.25 -13.14
N ALA A 128 7.91 3.56 -14.42
CA ALA A 128 6.78 4.35 -14.95
C ALA A 128 5.41 3.69 -14.71
N LEU A 129 5.34 2.35 -14.59
CA LEU A 129 4.09 1.67 -14.22
C LEU A 129 3.71 2.01 -12.77
N VAL A 130 4.69 2.08 -11.86
CA VAL A 130 4.47 2.37 -10.44
C VAL A 130 4.19 3.85 -10.22
N PHE A 131 5.04 4.73 -10.75
CA PHE A 131 5.02 6.16 -10.38
C PHE A 131 4.37 7.07 -11.44
N GLY A 132 4.16 6.57 -12.66
CA GLY A 132 3.76 7.41 -13.80
C GLY A 132 4.96 7.98 -14.56
N ASP A 133 4.69 8.74 -15.62
CA ASP A 133 5.68 9.49 -16.40
C ASP A 133 5.90 10.91 -15.84
#